data_AF-A0A090TD88-F1
#
_entry.id   AF-A0A090TD88-F1
#
_cell.length_a   1.000
_cell.length_b   1.000
_cell.length_c   1.000
_cell.angle_alpha   90.00
_cell.angle_beta   90.00
_cell.angle_gamma   90.00
#
_symmetry.space_group_name_H-M   'P 1'
#
loop_
_entity.id
_entity.type
_entity.pdbx_description
1 polymer ?
#
loop_
_entity_poly.entity_id
_entity_poly.type
_entity_poly.pdbx_seq_one_letter_code
_entity_poly.pdbx_strand_id
1 'polypeptide(L)'
;MPRDVISQKQAAKQGSVSESVQGQTKALELQELLSLTKTEQILKLAELNGQLELLSAKQRVEWALENLPGGHILSSSFGVQAAVMLHLVTSVKADVPVVLTDTGYLFPETYQL
;
A
#
# COMPACT_ATOMS: atom_id res chain seq x y z
N MET A 1 20.79 -58.13 -12.32
CA MET A 1 21.97 -57.45 -12.91
C MET A 1 21.52 -56.08 -13.42
N PRO A 2 22.09 -54.98 -12.90
CA PRO A 2 21.65 -53.60 -13.12
C PRO A 2 22.34 -52.98 -14.35
N ARG A 3 21.80 -51.87 -14.84
CA ARG A 3 22.54 -50.90 -15.66
C ARG A 3 22.40 -49.52 -15.04
N ASP A 4 23.48 -49.09 -14.42
CA ASP A 4 23.75 -47.71 -14.06
C ASP A 4 23.71 -46.82 -15.30
N VAL A 5 22.98 -45.72 -15.21
CA VAL A 5 23.32 -44.48 -15.90
C VAL A 5 23.20 -43.36 -14.88
N ILE A 6 24.33 -43.01 -14.28
CA ILE A 6 24.57 -41.73 -13.62
C ILE A 6 25.00 -40.75 -14.71
N SER A 7 24.28 -39.64 -14.92
CA SER A 7 24.92 -38.33 -15.10
C SER A 7 23.91 -37.17 -15.08
N GLN A 8 24.06 -36.33 -14.06
CA GLN A 8 23.88 -34.87 -14.07
C GLN A 8 22.49 -34.27 -14.34
N LYS A 9 21.82 -33.91 -13.23
CA LYS A 9 21.32 -32.54 -13.05
C LYS A 9 21.39 -32.17 -11.57
N GLN A 10 22.49 -31.51 -11.19
CA GLN A 10 22.53 -30.66 -10.01
C GLN A 10 21.65 -29.43 -10.27
N ALA A 11 20.81 -29.08 -9.30
CA ALA A 11 20.41 -27.72 -8.89
C ALA A 11 19.14 -27.89 -8.02
N ALA A 12 19.30 -28.10 -6.72
CA ALA A 12 19.40 -27.05 -5.71
C ALA A 12 18.02 -26.72 -5.10
N LYS A 13 17.93 -27.05 -3.80
CA LYS A 13 17.13 -26.40 -2.76
C LYS A 13 15.60 -26.38 -2.87
N GLN A 14 15.03 -27.31 -2.11
CA GLN A 14 13.97 -27.03 -1.13
C GLN A 14 14.17 -25.67 -0.44
N GLY A 15 13.07 -24.96 -0.19
CA GLY A 15 13.08 -23.83 0.74
C GLY A 15 11.80 -22.99 0.70
N SER A 16 10.85 -23.33 1.58
CA SER A 16 10.08 -22.37 2.38
C SER A 16 9.73 -21.01 1.74
N VAL A 17 8.69 -20.97 0.91
CA VAL A 17 8.07 -19.70 0.48
C VAL A 17 7.19 -19.09 1.60
N SER A 18 7.05 -19.77 2.74
CA SER A 18 6.13 -19.40 3.82
C SER A 18 6.76 -18.65 5.00
N GLU A 19 8.06 -18.34 4.99
CA GLU A 19 8.75 -17.73 6.15
C GLU A 19 9.50 -16.41 5.87
N SER A 20 9.49 -15.89 4.65
CA SER A 20 10.25 -14.66 4.31
C SER A 20 9.44 -13.36 4.24
N VAL A 21 8.11 -13.41 4.36
CA VAL A 21 7.27 -12.18 4.24
C VAL A 21 7.10 -11.45 5.58
N GLN A 22 7.43 -12.07 6.71
CA GLN A 22 7.18 -11.50 8.04
C GLN A 22 8.37 -10.71 8.64
N GLY A 23 9.44 -10.47 7.89
CA GLY A 23 10.73 -10.07 8.46
C GLY A 23 11.26 -8.65 8.19
N GLN A 24 10.72 -7.86 7.24
CA GLN A 24 11.40 -6.62 6.80
C GLN A 24 10.51 -5.41 6.41
N THR A 25 9.32 -5.23 6.96
CA THR A 25 8.66 -3.91 6.97
C THR A 25 8.74 -3.32 8.37
N LYS A 26 9.96 -3.01 8.81
CA LYS A 26 10.13 -1.99 9.86
C LYS A 26 9.43 -0.74 9.32
N ALA A 27 8.40 -0.27 10.03
CA ALA A 27 7.55 0.86 9.64
C ALA A 27 8.38 1.91 8.90
N LEU A 28 7.92 2.38 7.74
CA LEU A 28 8.64 3.41 7.00
C LEU A 28 8.90 4.58 7.95
N GLU A 29 10.17 4.79 8.31
CA GLU A 29 10.58 5.87 9.18
C GLU A 29 10.44 7.16 8.37
N LEU A 30 9.28 7.79 8.48
CA LEU A 30 8.94 9.02 7.76
C LEU A 30 10.03 10.09 7.96
N GLN A 31 10.61 10.15 9.16
CA GLN A 31 11.66 11.10 9.50
C GLN A 31 12.94 10.89 8.66
N GLU A 32 13.29 9.64 8.36
CA GLU A 32 14.43 9.32 7.51
C GLU A 32 14.15 9.75 6.06
N LEU A 33 12.96 9.45 5.54
CA LEU A 33 12.56 9.84 4.19
C LEU A 33 12.57 11.36 3.98
N LEU A 34 12.10 12.12 4.97
CA LEU A 34 12.08 13.58 4.91
C LEU A 34 13.49 14.20 4.94
N SER A 35 14.51 13.47 5.38
CA SER A 35 15.90 13.94 5.37
C SER A 35 16.59 13.82 4.00
N LEU A 36 16.00 13.04 3.09
CA LEU A 36 16.53 12.78 1.75
C LEU A 36 16.06 13.80 0.72
N THR A 37 16.80 13.96 -0.37
CA THR A 37 16.35 14.73 -1.53
C THR A 37 15.15 14.08 -2.20
N LYS A 38 14.40 14.85 -3.02
CA LYS A 38 13.22 14.33 -3.71
C LYS A 38 13.53 13.11 -4.60
N THR A 39 14.67 13.12 -5.28
CA THR A 39 15.12 12.00 -6.13
C THR A 39 15.39 10.75 -5.31
N GLU A 40 16.09 10.89 -4.19
CA GLU A 40 16.40 9.77 -3.29
C GLU A 40 15.13 9.21 -2.64
N GLN A 41 14.16 10.05 -2.27
CA GLN A 41 12.85 9.60 -1.79
C GLN A 41 12.14 8.73 -2.82
N ILE A 42 12.11 9.17 -4.09
CA ILE A 42 11.46 8.42 -5.18
C ILE A 42 12.15 7.05 -5.36
N LEU A 43 13.48 7.03 -5.41
CA LEU A 43 14.24 5.79 -5.57
C LEU A 43 14.02 4.83 -4.39
N LYS A 44 14.01 5.34 -3.15
CA LYS A 44 13.78 4.53 -1.96
C LYS A 44 12.37 3.94 -1.90
N LEU A 45 11.37 4.68 -2.39
CA LEU A 45 9.97 4.22 -2.42
C LEU A 45 9.65 3.33 -3.64
N ALA A 46 10.53 3.26 -4.64
CA ALA A 46 10.24 2.57 -5.90
C ALA A 46 10.00 1.07 -5.72
N GLU A 47 10.81 0.39 -4.91
CA GLU A 47 10.65 -1.05 -4.63
C GLU A 47 9.31 -1.34 -3.97
N LEU A 48 8.97 -0.57 -2.93
CA LEU A 48 7.70 -0.70 -2.22
C LEU A 48 6.51 -0.42 -3.15
N ASN A 49 6.59 0.63 -3.96
CA ASN A 49 5.52 0.95 -4.92
C ASN A 49 5.31 -0.18 -5.93
N GLY A 50 6.39 -0.85 -6.36
CA GLY A 50 6.28 -2.03 -7.22
C GLY A 50 5.53 -3.19 -6.55
N GLN A 51 5.70 -3.40 -5.25
CA GLN A 51 4.94 -4.41 -4.49
C GLN A 51 3.46 -4.01 -4.34
N LEU A 52 3.19 -2.74 -4.00
CA LEU A 52 1.83 -2.22 -3.84
C LEU A 52 1.05 -2.24 -5.17
N GLU A 53 1.73 -2.10 -6.30
CA GLU A 53 1.10 -2.10 -7.62
C GLU A 53 0.39 -3.43 -7.93
N LEU A 54 0.91 -4.54 -7.38
CA LEU A 54 0.31 -5.88 -7.51
C LEU A 54 -0.95 -6.08 -6.64
N LEU A 55 -1.21 -5.18 -5.69
CA LEU A 55 -2.36 -5.25 -4.79
C LEU A 55 -3.59 -4.54 -5.38
N SER A 56 -4.77 -5.05 -5.05
CA SER A 56 -6.04 -4.36 -5.31
C SER A 56 -6.15 -3.07 -4.47
N ALA A 57 -7.05 -2.16 -4.87
CA ALA A 57 -7.27 -0.91 -4.14
C ALA A 57 -7.61 -1.13 -2.65
N LYS A 58 -8.45 -2.13 -2.34
CA LYS A 58 -8.80 -2.50 -0.96
C LYS A 58 -7.58 -2.97 -0.18
N GLN A 59 -6.77 -3.86 -0.76
CA GLN A 59 -5.55 -4.38 -0.13
C GLN A 59 -4.51 -3.29 0.10
N ARG A 60 -4.39 -2.29 -0.79
CA ARG A 60 -3.50 -1.15 -0.56
C ARG A 60 -3.95 -0.31 0.65
N VAL A 61 -5.26 -0.13 0.83
CA VAL A 61 -5.81 0.58 2.00
C VAL A 61 -5.56 -0.21 3.27
N GLU A 62 -5.86 -1.51 3.28
CA GLU A 62 -5.56 -2.41 4.41
C GLU A 62 -4.07 -2.36 4.77
N TRP A 63 -3.20 -2.51 3.76
CA TRP A 63 -1.75 -2.42 3.96
C TRP A 63 -1.33 -1.07 4.56
N ALA A 64 -1.88 0.04 4.06
CA ALA A 64 -1.54 1.38 4.56
C ALA A 64 -1.95 1.58 6.03
N LEU A 65 -3.12 1.06 6.43
CA LEU A 65 -3.61 1.12 7.81
C LEU A 65 -2.79 0.25 8.76
N GLU A 66 -2.22 -0.84 8.28
CA GLU A 66 -1.40 -1.75 9.09
C GLU A 66 0.08 -1.32 9.18
N ASN A 67 0.62 -0.67 8.15
CA ASN A 67 2.06 -0.46 8.00
C ASN A 67 2.50 1.01 8.10
N LEU A 68 1.62 1.99 7.89
CA LEU A 68 1.99 3.40 7.98
C LEU A 68 1.73 3.94 9.40
N PRO A 69 2.67 4.70 9.97
CA PRO A 69 2.49 5.26 11.30
C PRO A 69 1.51 6.45 11.30
N GLY A 70 0.93 6.74 12.46
CA GLY A 70 0.14 7.94 12.72
C GLY A 70 -1.37 7.78 12.51
N GLY A 71 -2.09 8.90 12.51
CA GLY A 71 -3.52 8.94 12.25
C GLY A 71 -3.80 8.96 10.74
N HIS A 72 -4.65 8.05 10.28
CA HIS A 72 -5.06 8.01 8.88
C HIS A 72 -6.29 8.88 8.66
N ILE A 73 -6.27 9.71 7.61
CA ILE A 73 -7.40 10.52 7.18
C ILE A 73 -7.68 10.25 5.70
N LEU A 74 -8.94 10.42 5.30
CA LEU A 74 -9.34 10.42 3.90
C LEU A 74 -9.69 11.84 3.47
N SER A 75 -8.91 12.41 2.54
CA SER A 75 -9.26 13.68 1.91
C SER A 75 -10.21 13.42 0.74
N SER A 76 -11.37 14.07 0.71
CA SER A 76 -12.35 13.96 -0.37
C SER A 76 -12.87 15.33 -0.78
N SER A 77 -12.94 15.59 -2.08
CA SER A 77 -13.57 16.81 -2.63
C SER A 77 -15.08 16.68 -2.81
N PHE A 78 -15.67 15.51 -2.51
CA PHE A 78 -17.09 15.22 -2.75
C PHE A 78 -17.54 15.46 -4.20
N GLY A 79 -16.62 15.25 -5.17
CA GLY A 79 -16.95 15.24 -6.58
C GLY A 79 -17.71 13.98 -7.02
N VAL A 80 -18.00 13.88 -8.32
CA VAL A 80 -18.86 12.84 -8.92
C VAL A 80 -18.45 11.40 -8.53
N GLN A 81 -17.16 11.12 -8.42
CA GLN A 81 -16.63 9.78 -8.12
C GLN A 81 -16.21 9.59 -6.65
N ALA A 82 -16.43 10.58 -5.79
CA ALA A 82 -16.01 10.54 -4.39
C ALA A 82 -16.62 9.35 -3.62
N ALA A 83 -17.86 8.99 -3.95
CA ALA A 83 -18.58 7.88 -3.34
C ALA A 83 -17.80 6.55 -3.39
N VAL A 84 -17.00 6.32 -4.45
CA VAL A 84 -16.24 5.07 -4.60
C VAL A 84 -15.16 4.95 -3.52
N MET A 85 -14.34 5.99 -3.37
CA MET A 85 -13.26 5.98 -2.38
C MET A 85 -13.80 6.12 -0.95
N LEU A 86 -14.84 6.92 -0.75
CA LEU A 86 -15.53 7.03 0.54
C LEU A 86 -16.04 5.67 0.99
N HIS A 87 -16.76 4.96 0.13
CA HIS A 87 -17.28 3.64 0.44
C HIS A 87 -16.16 2.61 0.67
N LEU A 88 -15.14 2.58 -0.19
CA LEU A 88 -14.05 1.61 -0.08
C LEU A 88 -13.29 1.76 1.24
N VAL A 89 -12.88 2.99 1.58
CA VAL A 89 -12.06 3.21 2.79
C VAL A 89 -12.91 3.05 4.05
N THR A 90 -14.15 3.54 4.07
CA THR A 90 -15.04 3.36 5.24
C THR A 90 -15.44 1.90 5.45
N SER A 91 -15.48 1.08 4.40
CA SER A 91 -15.70 -0.38 4.52
C SER A 91 -14.50 -1.11 5.15
N VAL A 92 -13.31 -0.52 5.13
CA VAL A 92 -12.10 -1.06 5.79
C VAL A 92 -11.92 -0.45 7.19
N LYS A 93 -12.10 0.87 7.32
CA LYS A 93 -12.05 1.62 8.59
C LYS A 93 -13.23 2.57 8.68
N ALA A 94 -14.28 2.15 9.40
CA ALA A 94 -15.56 2.86 9.49
C ALA A 94 -15.46 4.27 10.10
N ASP A 95 -14.53 4.47 11.01
CA ASP A 95 -14.31 5.72 11.76
C ASP A 95 -13.18 6.58 11.17
N VAL A 96 -12.81 6.38 9.90
CA VAL A 96 -11.77 7.22 9.27
C VAL A 96 -12.24 8.68 9.19
N PRO A 97 -11.46 9.66 9.70
CA PRO A 97 -11.78 11.06 9.54
C PRO A 97 -11.76 11.44 8.05
N VAL A 98 -12.88 12.00 7.56
CA VAL A 98 -12.99 12.53 6.20
C VAL A 98 -12.81 14.03 6.22
N VAL A 99 -11.87 14.54 5.42
CA VAL A 99 -11.57 15.97 5.32
C VAL A 99 -12.05 16.49 3.96
N LEU A 100 -12.88 17.54 3.98
CA LEU A 100 -13.28 18.34 2.83
C LEU A 100 -12.69 19.75 2.99
N THR A 101 -11.96 20.22 1.98
CA THR A 101 -11.51 21.61 1.91
C THR A 101 -12.62 22.47 1.31
N ASP A 102 -13.39 23.13 2.17
CA ASP A 102 -14.39 24.11 1.74
C ASP A 102 -13.72 25.41 1.30
N THR A 103 -13.90 25.78 0.03
CA THR A 103 -13.39 27.03 -0.55
C THR A 103 -14.35 28.21 -0.35
N GLY A 104 -15.58 27.97 0.10
CA GLY A 104 -16.68 28.92 0.12
C GLY A 104 -17.45 29.06 -1.20
N TYR A 105 -17.05 28.32 -2.24
CA TYR A 105 -17.62 28.41 -3.60
C TYR A 105 -17.95 27.04 -4.21
N LEU A 106 -18.09 25.99 -3.39
CA LEU A 106 -18.54 24.69 -3.88
C LEU A 106 -19.99 24.79 -4.40
N PHE A 107 -20.33 23.95 -5.37
CA PHE A 107 -21.70 23.85 -5.85
C PHE A 107 -22.63 23.47 -4.68
N PRO A 108 -23.84 24.06 -4.57
CA PRO A 108 -24.80 23.71 -3.52
C PRO A 108 -25.05 22.20 -3.40
N GLU A 109 -25.04 21.50 -4.53
CA GLU A 109 -25.19 20.05 -4.63
C GLU A 109 -24.05 19.29 -3.93
N THR A 110 -22.84 19.85 -3.87
CA THR A 110 -21.68 19.23 -3.18
C THR A 110 -21.86 19.21 -1.67
N TYR A 111 -22.57 20.18 -1.08
CA TYR A 111 -22.85 20.20 0.37
C TYR A 111 -23.99 19.27 0.78
N GLN A 112 -24.81 18.81 -0.17
CA GLN A 112 -25.97 17.96 0.08
C GLN A 112 -25.66 16.46 -0.01
N LEU A 113 -24.41 16.10 -0.35
CA LEU A 113 -23.89 14.73 -0.37
C LEU A 113 -23.59 14.22 1.04
#